data_AF-A0A069IL46-F1
#
_entry.id   AF-A0A069IL46-F1
#
_cell.length_a   1.000
_cell.length_b   1.000
_cell.length_c   1.000
_cell.angle_alpha   90.00
_cell.angle_beta   90.00
_cell.angle_gamma   90.00
#
_symmetry.space_group_name_H-M   'P 1'
#
loop_
_entity.id
_entity.type
_entity.pdbx_description
1 polymer ?
#
loop_
_entity_poly.entity_id
_entity_poly.type
_entity_poly.pdbx_seq_one_letter_code
_entity_poly.pdbx_strand_id
1 'polypeptide(L)'
;MKLPKSFTRPHVPCDAAARATLHRDASRVLRRVAGDLSLRQRDFTIQARRQHRHKVEVFSLQTDSLCFEIAHAADRSTAKVSFRTCKGRDDLTGGRDNMVPLNAIGSQEGYADLLTTLRVVAGRRG
;
A
#
# COMPACT_ATOMS: atom_id res chain seq x y z
N MET A 1 5.90 2.69 12.61
CA MET A 1 6.73 1.81 11.74
C MET A 1 7.85 2.66 11.13
N LYS A 2 9.01 2.12 10.76
CA LYS A 2 10.03 2.92 10.05
C LYS A 2 9.77 2.91 8.55
N LEU A 3 9.66 4.10 7.94
CA LEU A 3 9.42 4.24 6.50
C LEU A 3 10.62 3.70 5.69
N PRO A 4 10.41 2.80 4.71
CA PRO A 4 11.49 2.32 3.86
C PRO A 4 12.10 3.44 3.01
N LYS A 5 13.43 3.47 2.90
CA LYS A 5 14.14 4.46 2.06
C LYS A 5 13.77 4.36 0.58
N SER A 6 13.33 3.19 0.12
CA SER A 6 12.86 2.97 -1.25
C SER A 6 11.60 3.79 -1.59
N PHE A 7 10.85 4.27 -0.59
CA PHE A 7 9.64 5.07 -0.81
C PHE A 7 9.93 6.56 -0.95
N THR A 8 11.12 7.01 -0.56
CA THR A 8 11.54 8.42 -0.60
C THR A 8 12.72 8.68 -1.54
N ARG A 9 13.23 7.62 -2.17
CA ARG A 9 14.23 7.72 -3.22
C ARG A 9 13.56 7.82 -4.58
N PRO A 10 14.10 8.64 -5.50
CA PRO A 10 13.68 8.63 -6.90
C PRO A 10 13.76 7.21 -7.46
N HIS A 11 12.68 6.75 -8.08
CA HIS A 11 12.68 5.45 -8.71
C HIS A 11 13.24 5.58 -10.13
N VAL A 12 14.37 4.95 -10.40
CA VAL A 12 14.90 4.83 -11.76
C VAL A 12 14.29 3.57 -12.39
N PRO A 13 13.38 3.66 -13.37
CA PRO A 13 12.62 2.52 -13.88
C PRO A 13 13.48 1.50 -14.65
N CYS A 14 14.72 1.85 -15.00
CA CYS A 14 15.69 0.96 -15.66
C CYS A 14 16.56 0.18 -14.64
N ASP A 15 16.52 0.53 -13.35
CA ASP A 15 17.30 -0.14 -12.33
C ASP A 15 16.51 -1.33 -11.74
N ALA A 16 16.88 -2.53 -12.18
CA ALA A 16 16.28 -3.77 -11.71
C ALA A 16 16.49 -4.01 -10.21
N ALA A 17 17.61 -3.55 -9.63
CA ALA A 17 17.92 -3.71 -8.22
C ALA A 17 17.10 -2.75 -7.35
N ALA A 18 16.94 -1.50 -7.78
CA ALA A 18 16.03 -0.55 -7.13
C ALA A 18 14.58 -1.07 -7.14
N ARG A 19 14.13 -1.64 -8.26
CA ARG A 19 12.80 -2.25 -8.36
C ARG A 19 12.62 -3.45 -7.43
N ALA A 20 13.59 -4.36 -7.38
CA ALA A 20 13.54 -5.52 -6.48
C ALA A 20 13.50 -5.09 -5.01
N THR A 21 14.24 -4.03 -4.66
CA THR A 21 14.24 -3.43 -3.32
C THR A 21 12.87 -2.82 -3.00
N LEU A 22 12.31 -2.03 -3.90
CA LEU A 22 10.98 -1.45 -3.76
C LEU A 22 9.91 -2.55 -3.58
N HIS A 23 9.95 -3.59 -4.40
CA HIS A 23 9.02 -4.72 -4.30
C HIS A 23 9.11 -5.41 -2.94
N ARG A 24 10.33 -5.67 -2.45
CA ARG A 24 10.57 -6.29 -1.14
C ARG A 24 10.06 -5.42 0.00
N ASP A 25 10.35 -4.12 -0.05
CA ASP A 25 9.95 -3.18 0.99
C ASP A 25 8.45 -2.94 1.00
N ALA A 26 7.82 -2.74 -0.16
CA ALA A 26 6.38 -2.61 -0.30
C ALA A 26 5.67 -3.87 0.19
N SER A 27 6.10 -5.06 -0.24
CA SER A 27 5.55 -6.33 0.25
C SER A 27 5.67 -6.46 1.77
N ARG A 28 6.80 -6.03 2.35
CA ARG A 28 7.00 -6.06 3.81
C ARG A 28 6.04 -5.11 4.53
N VAL A 29 5.87 -3.90 4.03
CA VAL A 29 4.92 -2.91 4.58
C VAL A 29 3.49 -3.45 4.51
N LEU A 30 3.07 -3.98 3.36
CA LEU A 30 1.72 -4.53 3.19
C LEU A 30 1.46 -5.74 4.12
N ARG A 31 2.43 -6.65 4.27
CA ARG A 31 2.32 -7.76 5.23
C ARG A 31 2.25 -7.28 6.67
N ARG A 32 2.99 -6.21 7.00
CA ARG A 32 2.94 -5.60 8.34
C ARG A 32 1.57 -5.00 8.61
N VAL A 33 1.04 -4.21 7.67
CA VAL A 33 -0.33 -3.67 7.75
C VAL A 33 -1.35 -4.79 7.90
N ALA A 34 -1.25 -5.86 7.10
CA ALA A 34 -2.15 -7.01 7.22
C ALA A 34 -2.08 -7.67 8.60
N GLY A 35 -0.88 -7.85 9.15
CA GLY A 35 -0.68 -8.38 10.51
C GLY A 35 -1.24 -7.47 11.60
N ASP A 36 -1.00 -6.16 11.49
CA ASP A 36 -1.49 -5.17 12.46
C ASP A 36 -3.02 -4.95 12.37
N LEU A 37 -3.63 -5.28 11.22
CA LEU A 37 -5.08 -5.39 11.02
C LEU A 37 -5.67 -6.76 11.40
N SER A 38 -4.84 -7.68 11.91
CA SER A 38 -5.21 -9.06 12.25
C SER A 38 -5.87 -9.81 11.10
N LEU A 39 -5.47 -9.54 9.84
CA LEU A 39 -5.96 -10.26 8.67
C LEU A 39 -5.37 -11.67 8.63
N ARG A 40 -6.20 -12.69 8.41
CA ARG A 40 -5.69 -14.05 8.14
C ARG A 40 -5.16 -14.09 6.71
N GLN A 41 -4.19 -14.97 6.44
CA GLN A 41 -3.59 -15.09 5.10
C GLN A 41 -4.60 -15.34 3.97
N ARG A 42 -5.74 -15.98 4.29
CA ARG A 42 -6.85 -16.20 3.35
C ARG A 42 -7.74 -14.97 3.12
N ASP A 43 -7.70 -13.98 4.02
CA ASP A 43 -8.57 -12.80 4.00
C ASP A 43 -8.01 -11.68 3.11
N PHE A 44 -6.77 -11.83 2.67
CA PHE A 44 -6.11 -10.81 1.85
C PHE A 44 -5.27 -11.42 0.73
N THR A 45 -4.98 -10.58 -0.26
CA THR A 45 -4.02 -10.87 -1.31
C THR A 45 -3.10 -9.67 -1.49
N ILE A 46 -1.80 -9.93 -1.60
CA ILE A 46 -0.83 -8.90 -1.94
C ILE A 46 -0.47 -9.08 -3.41
N GLN A 47 -0.66 -8.03 -4.20
CA GLN A 47 -0.36 -8.04 -5.62
C GLN A 47 0.61 -6.91 -5.96
N ALA A 48 1.52 -7.19 -6.90
CA ALA A 48 2.36 -6.20 -7.54
C ALA A 48 1.92 -6.08 -9.00
N ARG A 49 1.62 -4.86 -9.44
CA ARG A 49 1.17 -4.56 -10.80
C ARG A 49 2.05 -3.47 -11.36
N ARG A 50 2.46 -3.64 -12.61
CA ARG A 50 3.22 -2.63 -13.34
C ARG A 50 2.33 -1.97 -14.38
N GLN A 51 2.09 -0.67 -14.22
CA GLN A 51 1.43 0.11 -15.25
C GLN A 51 2.49 0.55 -16.27
N HIS A 52 2.72 -0.30 -17.27
CA HIS A 52 3.76 -0.09 -18.31
C HIS A 52 3.65 1.28 -19.00
N ARG A 53 2.43 1.74 -19.29
CA ARG A 53 2.17 3.04 -19.94
C ARG A 53 2.68 4.24 -19.13
N HIS A 54 2.66 4.13 -17.80
CA HIS A 54 3.02 5.22 -16.90
C HIS A 54 4.31 4.96 -16.11
N LYS A 55 4.98 3.81 -16.34
CA LYS A 55 6.16 3.37 -15.59
C LYS A 55 5.94 3.44 -14.07
N VAL A 56 4.75 3.02 -13.62
CA VAL A 56 4.35 3.01 -12.21
C VAL A 56 4.34 1.57 -11.71
N GLU A 57 5.04 1.33 -10.61
CA GLU A 57 4.97 0.09 -9.85
C GLU A 57 3.92 0.29 -8.74
N VAL A 58 2.86 -0.52 -8.76
CA VAL A 58 1.74 -0.46 -7.81
C VAL A 58 1.71 -1.75 -7.00
N PHE A 59 1.68 -1.62 -5.68
CA PHE A 59 1.59 -2.73 -4.74
C PHE A 59 0.31 -2.59 -3.94
N SER A 60 -0.54 -3.60 -3.94
CA SER A 60 -1.85 -3.54 -3.31
C SER A 60 -2.04 -4.67 -2.31
N LEU A 61 -2.51 -4.35 -1.11
CA LEU A 61 -3.15 -5.26 -0.18
C LEU A 61 -4.66 -5.20 -0.43
N GLN A 62 -5.24 -6.27 -0.96
CA GLN A 62 -6.67 -6.36 -1.23
C GLN A 62 -7.33 -7.34 -0.27
N THR A 63 -8.46 -6.94 0.30
CA THR A 63 -9.41 -7.78 1.03
C THR A 63 -10.78 -7.67 0.35
N ASP A 64 -11.79 -8.33 0.89
CA ASP A 64 -13.16 -8.25 0.36
C ASP A 64 -13.79 -6.86 0.57
N SER A 65 -13.26 -6.04 1.48
CA SER A 65 -13.82 -4.74 1.88
C SER A 65 -12.86 -3.56 1.76
N LEU A 66 -11.55 -3.82 1.64
CA LEU A 66 -10.48 -2.82 1.69
C LEU A 66 -9.45 -3.10 0.60
N CYS A 67 -9.04 -2.05 -0.11
CA CYS A 67 -7.81 -2.05 -0.90
C CYS A 67 -6.88 -0.96 -0.37
N PHE A 68 -5.65 -1.33 -0.02
CA PHE A 68 -4.59 -0.42 0.40
C PHE A 68 -3.43 -0.51 -0.60
N GLU A 69 -3.06 0.61 -1.20
CA GLU A 69 -2.13 0.67 -2.32
C GLU A 69 -0.92 1.55 -2.04
N ILE A 70 0.24 1.12 -2.54
CA ILE A 70 1.49 1.85 -2.56
C ILE A 70 1.92 1.93 -4.03
N ALA A 71 1.93 3.13 -4.60
CA ALA A 71 2.30 3.38 -5.98
C ALA A 71 3.58 4.21 -6.05
N HIS A 72 4.60 3.74 -6.77
CA HIS A 72 5.82 4.51 -7.02
C HIS A 72 6.01 4.70 -8.53
N ALA A 73 6.11 5.96 -8.95
CA ALA A 73 6.24 6.35 -10.33
C ALA A 73 7.65 6.89 -10.59
N ALA A 74 8.21 6.60 -11.77
CA ALA A 74 9.55 7.04 -12.14
C ALA A 74 9.74 8.58 -12.11
N ASP A 75 8.69 9.33 -12.38
CA ASP A 75 8.65 10.79 -12.39
C ASP A 75 8.42 11.40 -10.98
N ARG A 76 8.23 10.56 -9.96
CA ARG A 76 8.00 10.99 -8.58
C ARG A 76 9.21 10.67 -7.71
N SER A 77 9.55 11.63 -6.85
CA SER A 77 10.55 11.45 -5.80
C SER A 77 10.05 10.55 -4.66
N THR A 78 8.73 10.43 -4.51
CA THR A 78 8.11 9.72 -3.39
C THR A 78 6.97 8.81 -3.83
N ALA A 79 6.82 7.69 -3.12
CA ALA A 79 5.69 6.79 -3.27
C ALA A 79 4.39 7.47 -2.81
N LYS A 80 3.30 7.19 -3.51
CA LYS A 80 1.94 7.54 -3.10
C LYS A 80 1.36 6.37 -2.35
N VAL A 81 0.64 6.65 -1.28
CA VAL A 81 -0.07 5.63 -0.52
C VAL A 81 -1.53 6.01 -0.45
N SER A 82 -2.42 5.04 -0.62
CA SER A 82 -3.85 5.28 -0.62
C SER A 82 -4.62 4.07 -0.14
N PHE A 83 -5.87 4.29 0.24
CA PHE A 83 -6.82 3.21 0.48
C PHE A 83 -8.20 3.54 -0.06
N ARG A 84 -8.97 2.50 -0.37
CA ARG A 84 -10.38 2.60 -0.75
C ARG A 84 -11.16 1.41 -0.21
N THR A 85 -12.47 1.58 -0.13
CA THR A 85 -13.40 0.46 0.08
C THR A 85 -13.53 -0.35 -1.20
N CYS A 86 -13.69 -1.66 -1.08
CA CYS A 86 -13.93 -2.57 -2.20
C CYS A 86 -15.18 -3.42 -1.91
N LYS A 87 -15.83 -3.92 -2.97
CA LYS A 87 -16.88 -4.95 -2.89
C LYS A 87 -16.35 -6.26 -3.50
N GLY A 88 -15.46 -6.91 -2.78
CA GLY A 88 -14.71 -8.09 -3.24
C GLY A 88 -13.32 -7.74 -3.75
N ARG A 89 -12.47 -8.75 -3.87
CA ARG A 89 -11.03 -8.59 -4.18
C ARG A 89 -10.76 -8.10 -5.59
N ASP A 90 -11.65 -8.44 -6.51
CA ASP A 90 -11.55 -8.06 -7.92
C ASP A 90 -12.18 -6.70 -8.21
N ASP A 91 -12.73 -6.02 -7.18
CA ASP A 91 -13.29 -4.69 -7.33
C ASP A 91 -12.17 -3.64 -7.50
N LEU A 92 -11.96 -3.26 -8.76
CA LEU A 92 -11.05 -2.18 -9.16
C LEU A 92 -11.76 -0.82 -9.26
N THR A 93 -13.07 -0.78 -8.99
CA THR A 93 -13.96 0.36 -9.20
C THR A 93 -14.62 0.86 -7.91
N GLY A 94 -14.15 0.38 -6.76
CA GLY A 94 -14.74 0.62 -5.44
C GLY A 94 -14.82 2.09 -5.02
N GLY A 95 -14.82 2.33 -3.71
CA GLY A 95 -14.92 3.68 -3.16
C GLY A 95 -13.81 4.62 -3.65
N ARG A 96 -13.99 5.92 -3.38
CA ARG A 96 -12.97 6.93 -3.69
C ARG A 96 -11.63 6.59 -3.04
N ASP A 97 -10.53 6.79 -3.78
CA ASP A 97 -9.19 6.67 -3.24
C ASP A 97 -8.93 7.78 -2.19
N ASN A 98 -8.59 7.35 -0.98
CA ASN A 98 -8.19 8.20 0.12
C ASN A 98 -6.67 8.23 0.18
N MET A 99 -6.09 9.40 -0.08
CA MET A 99 -4.63 9.56 -0.01
C MET A 99 -4.16 9.51 1.44
N VAL A 100 -3.11 8.74 1.67
CA VAL A 100 -2.42 8.63 2.95
C VAL A 100 -1.08 9.34 2.82
N PRO A 101 -0.80 10.35 3.65
CA PRO A 101 0.48 11.03 3.58
C PRO A 101 1.57 10.07 4.09
N LEU A 102 2.72 10.02 3.40
CA LEU A 102 3.79 9.06 3.73
C LEU A 102 4.31 9.19 5.17
N ASN A 103 4.26 10.41 5.73
CA ASN A 103 4.64 10.66 7.12
C ASN A 103 3.76 9.88 8.12
N ALA A 104 2.49 9.63 7.81
CA ALA A 104 1.61 8.82 8.65
C ALA A 104 2.12 7.38 8.77
N ILE A 105 2.76 6.82 7.74
CA ILE A 105 3.36 5.48 7.83
C ILE A 105 4.69 5.51 8.60
N GLY A 106 5.41 6.63 8.51
CA GLY A 106 6.72 6.83 9.11
C GLY A 106 6.70 7.19 10.60
N SER A 107 5.59 7.71 11.13
CA SER A 107 5.42 8.02 12.56
C SER A 107 4.67 6.89 13.28
N GLN A 108 4.83 6.80 14.60
CA GLN A 108 4.08 5.81 15.39
C GLN A 108 2.61 6.22 15.53
N GLU A 109 2.36 7.48 15.87
CA GLU A 109 1.02 8.05 16.05
C GLU A 109 0.21 8.02 14.76
N GLY A 110 0.75 8.57 13.66
CA GLY A 110 0.05 8.56 12.37
C GLY A 110 -0.22 7.15 11.83
N TYR A 111 0.61 6.17 12.18
CA TYR A 111 0.41 4.79 11.75
C TYR A 111 -0.70 4.13 12.57
N ALA A 112 -0.80 4.44 13.87
CA ALA A 112 -1.90 3.99 14.71
C ALA A 112 -3.24 4.57 14.24
N ASP A 113 -3.29 5.87 13.91
CA ASP A 113 -4.49 6.53 13.38
C ASP A 113 -4.93 5.95 12.03
N LEU A 114 -3.96 5.70 11.16
CA LEU A 114 -4.19 5.01 9.89
C LEU A 114 -4.79 3.62 10.13
N LEU A 115 -4.22 2.81 11.02
CA LEU A 115 -4.73 1.48 11.32
C LEU A 115 -6.15 1.52 11.88
N THR A 116 -6.46 2.46 12.77
CA THR A 116 -7.82 2.67 13.29
C THR A 116 -8.81 2.95 12.15
N THR A 117 -8.43 3.83 11.22
CA THR A 117 -9.23 4.13 10.03
C THR A 117 -9.43 2.90 9.16
N LEU A 118 -8.36 2.16 8.86
CA LEU A 118 -8.40 0.96 8.02
C LEU A 118 -9.24 -0.16 8.64
N ARG A 119 -9.25 -0.30 9.97
CA ARG A 119 -10.10 -1.26 10.68
C ARG A 119 -11.59 -0.96 10.47
N VAL A 120 -11.97 0.31 10.60
CA VAL A 120 -13.34 0.76 10.34
C VAL A 120 -13.74 0.48 8.89
N VAL A 121 -12.88 0.84 7.93
CA VAL A 121 -13.10 0.63 6.49
C VAL A 121 -13.22 -0.85 6.14
N ALA A 122 -12.39 -1.70 6.77
CA ALA A 122 -12.43 -3.14 6.58
C ALA A 122 -13.66 -3.82 7.20
N GLY A 123 -14.56 -3.06 7.86
CA GLY A 123 -15.71 -3.61 8.59
C GLY A 123 -15.32 -4.34 9.88
N ARG A 124 -14.08 -4.14 10.36
CA ARG A 124 -13.53 -4.75 11.56
C ARG A 124 -13.62 -3.75 12.69
N ARG A 125 -14.83 -3.58 13.23
CA ARG A 125 -14.98 -2.95 14.55
C ARG A 125 -14.42 -3.93 15.58
N GLY A 126 -13.42 -3.47 16.35
CA GLY A 126 -13.07 -4.10 17.62
C GLY A 126 -14.21 -3.89 18.61
#